data_AF-A0A928SFX6-F1
#
_entry.id   AF-A0A928SFX6-F1
#
_cell.length_a   1.000
_cell.length_b   1.000
_cell.length_c   1.000
_cell.angle_alpha   90.00
_cell.angle_beta   90.00
_cell.angle_gamma   90.00
#
_symmetry.space_group_name_H-M   'P 1'
#
loop_
_entity.id
_entity.type
_entity.pdbx_description
1 polymer ?
#
loop_
_entity_poly.entity_id
_entity_poly.type
_entity_poly.pdbx_seq_one_letter_code
_entity_poly.pdbx_strand_id
1 'polypeptide(L)'
;MISKTRLNFWVDMTLLTLFIAALLVGLGLWLIFPAGRSGSAVSLLGLTRHSVKEFHAWIGVTILAGAVIHVALHWRWVTCLAGRFFSGTSAQARLNFGLDSLLLVAFSLTSLSGLVIWLVLGGGGYRGGRNPAYHAALFGFTRPDWVDFHGWASLAILLMVSIHVALHWRWIVCALRNSARMSRGKVLSISA
;
A
#
# COMPACT_ATOMS: atom_id res chain seq x y z
N MET A 1 -9.33 27.35 -4.52
CA MET A 1 -10.02 26.07 -4.24
C MET A 1 -9.45 24.97 -5.12
N ILE A 2 -9.11 23.79 -4.56
CA ILE A 2 -8.65 22.62 -5.33
C ILE A 2 -9.88 21.90 -5.89
N SER A 3 -9.89 21.58 -7.19
CA SER A 3 -10.97 20.78 -7.81
C SER A 3 -10.93 19.32 -7.35
N LYS A 4 -12.10 18.68 -7.18
CA LYS A 4 -12.20 17.26 -6.79
C LYS A 4 -11.30 16.33 -7.60
N THR A 5 -11.26 16.49 -8.93
CA THR A 5 -10.41 15.65 -9.80
C THR A 5 -8.92 15.80 -9.50
N ARG A 6 -8.46 17.02 -9.22
CA ARG A 6 -7.07 17.27 -8.82
C ARG A 6 -6.77 16.69 -7.44
N LEU A 7 -7.71 16.78 -6.49
CA LEU A 7 -7.57 16.18 -5.17
C LEU A 7 -7.40 14.66 -5.28
N ASN A 8 -8.32 13.99 -5.98
CA ASN A 8 -8.27 12.54 -6.19
C ASN A 8 -6.93 12.12 -6.83
N PHE A 9 -6.51 12.80 -7.91
CA PHE A 9 -5.24 12.51 -8.56
C PHE A 9 -4.04 12.59 -7.59
N TRP A 10 -3.94 13.64 -6.77
CA TRP A 10 -2.82 13.79 -5.84
C TRP A 10 -2.87 12.81 -4.67
N VAL A 11 -4.06 12.47 -4.19
CA VAL A 11 -4.24 11.41 -3.18
C VAL A 11 -3.72 10.07 -3.75
N ASP A 12 -4.10 9.73 -4.97
CA ASP A 12 -3.69 8.47 -5.62
C ASP A 12 -2.17 8.43 -5.85
N MET A 13 -1.57 9.53 -6.31
CA MET A 13 -0.11 9.61 -6.49
C MET A 13 0.64 9.53 -5.16
N THR A 14 0.11 10.12 -4.10
CA THR A 14 0.69 10.04 -2.76
C THR A 14 0.64 8.61 -2.24
N LEU A 15 -0.50 7.93 -2.39
CA LEU A 15 -0.67 6.53 -2.01
C LEU A 15 0.26 5.59 -2.79
N LEU A 16 0.38 5.78 -4.10
CA LEU A 16 1.30 5.00 -4.93
C LEU A 16 2.76 5.19 -4.49
N THR A 17 3.16 6.42 -4.17
CA THR A 17 4.51 6.74 -3.70
C THR A 17 4.79 6.08 -2.35
N LEU A 18 3.85 6.19 -1.40
CA LEU A 18 3.96 5.54 -0.10
C LEU A 18 4.00 4.02 -0.23
N PHE A 19 3.19 3.44 -1.13
CA PHE A 19 3.20 2.01 -1.41
C PHE A 19 4.57 1.53 -1.92
N ILE A 20 5.19 2.26 -2.86
CA ILE A 20 6.54 1.96 -3.34
C ILE A 20 7.56 2.05 -2.20
N ALA A 21 7.47 3.07 -1.35
CA ALA A 21 8.34 3.20 -0.19
C ALA A 21 8.16 2.01 0.79
N ALA A 22 6.92 1.63 1.10
CA ALA A 22 6.62 0.47 1.93
C ALA A 22 7.17 -0.82 1.32
N LEU A 23 7.03 -0.99 0.01
CA LEU A 23 7.54 -2.15 -0.73
C LEU A 23 9.06 -2.24 -0.67
N LEU A 24 9.77 -1.14 -0.92
CA LEU A 24 11.23 -1.10 -0.85
C LEU A 24 11.73 -1.39 0.56
N VAL A 25 11.10 -0.80 1.58
CA VAL A 25 11.45 -1.04 2.99
C VAL A 25 11.13 -2.48 3.38
N GLY A 26 9.98 -3.02 2.98
CA GLY A 26 9.56 -4.39 3.26
C GLY A 26 10.45 -5.43 2.59
N LEU A 27 10.81 -5.20 1.33
CA LEU A 27 11.76 -6.05 0.60
C LEU A 27 13.17 -5.96 1.20
N GLY A 28 13.60 -4.77 1.64
CA GLY A 28 14.84 -4.60 2.41
C GLY A 28 14.83 -5.37 3.73
N LEU A 29 13.70 -5.37 4.45
CA LEU A 29 13.50 -6.19 5.66
C LEU A 29 13.51 -7.70 5.39
N TRP A 30 13.23 -8.13 4.16
CA TRP A 30 13.25 -9.53 3.76
C TRP A 30 14.63 -9.97 3.26
N LEU A 31 15.32 -9.15 2.46
CA LEU A 31 16.57 -9.50 1.78
C LEU A 31 17.84 -9.08 2.55
N ILE A 32 17.82 -7.92 3.21
CA ILE A 32 19.03 -7.30 3.80
C ILE A 32 19.11 -7.61 5.30
N PHE A 33 17.97 -7.61 5.99
CA PHE A 33 17.91 -7.91 7.41
C PHE A 33 17.32 -9.32 7.59
N PRO A 34 18.13 -10.37 7.83
CA PRO A 34 17.61 -11.72 8.03
C PRO A 34 16.88 -11.87 9.36
N ALA A 35 15.82 -12.68 9.43
CA ALA A 35 15.10 -12.95 10.67
C ALA A 35 16.01 -13.70 11.66
N GLY A 36 15.90 -13.38 12.96
CA GLY A 36 16.67 -14.05 14.03
C GLY A 36 17.79 -13.20 14.65
N ARG A 37 18.54 -13.82 15.58
CA ARG A 37 19.53 -13.14 16.46
C ARG A 37 20.65 -12.43 15.69
N SER A 38 21.00 -12.95 14.50
CA SER A 38 22.04 -12.37 13.64
C SER A 38 21.58 -11.05 12.98
N GLY A 39 20.32 -10.95 12.55
CA GLY A 39 19.81 -9.75 11.88
C GLY A 39 19.44 -8.58 12.81
N SER A 40 19.41 -8.79 14.13
CA SER A 40 19.30 -7.69 15.11
C SER A 40 20.64 -6.97 15.35
N ALA A 41 21.77 -7.62 15.04
CA ALA A 41 23.11 -7.06 15.18
C ALA A 41 23.58 -6.35 13.89
N VAL A 42 23.00 -6.70 12.74
CA VAL A 42 23.28 -6.02 11.46
C VAL A 42 22.67 -4.62 11.50
N SER A 43 23.53 -3.61 11.45
CA SER A 43 23.14 -2.22 11.21
C SER A 43 23.68 -1.79 9.85
N LEU A 44 22.84 -1.19 9.03
CA LEU A 44 23.22 -0.62 7.74
C LEU A 44 23.08 0.90 7.85
N LEU A 45 24.17 1.65 7.70
CA LEU A 45 24.18 3.11 7.85
C LEU A 45 23.63 3.58 9.21
N GLY A 46 23.81 2.79 10.28
CA GLY A 46 23.26 3.08 11.62
C GLY A 46 21.77 2.74 11.80
N LEU A 47 21.08 2.28 10.76
CA LEU A 47 19.69 1.82 10.86
C LEU A 47 19.65 0.37 11.34
N THR A 48 18.95 0.14 12.45
CA THR A 48 18.71 -1.20 12.98
C THR A 48 17.46 -1.81 12.33
N ARG A 49 17.39 -3.15 12.29
CA ARG A 49 16.16 -3.87 11.87
C ARG A 49 14.92 -3.37 12.62
N HIS A 50 15.05 -3.02 13.90
CA HIS A 50 13.92 -2.51 14.70
C HIS A 50 13.42 -1.18 14.15
N SER A 51 14.33 -0.23 13.91
CA SER A 51 14.01 1.08 13.33
C SER A 51 13.34 0.92 11.96
N VAL A 52 13.88 0.06 11.09
CA VAL A 52 13.34 -0.18 9.75
C VAL A 52 11.94 -0.80 9.81
N LYS A 53 11.69 -1.75 10.72
CA LYS A 53 10.34 -2.31 10.95
C LYS A 53 9.35 -1.26 11.44
N GLU A 54 9.78 -0.39 12.34
CA GLU A 54 8.93 0.68 12.87
C GLU A 54 8.55 1.66 11.77
N PHE A 55 9.50 2.08 10.93
CA PHE A 55 9.20 2.90 9.75
C PHE A 55 8.25 2.20 8.79
N HIS A 56 8.46 0.93 8.50
CA HIS A 56 7.56 0.14 7.65
C HIS A 56 6.13 0.12 8.21
N ALA A 57 5.98 -0.09 9.52
CA ALA A 57 4.67 -0.11 10.18
C ALA A 57 3.95 1.24 10.07
N TRP A 58 4.62 2.36 10.34
CA TRP A 58 4.03 3.70 10.23
C TRP A 58 3.66 4.09 8.80
N ILE A 59 4.49 3.73 7.82
CA ILE A 59 4.14 3.88 6.40
C ILE A 59 2.89 3.06 6.10
N GLY A 60 2.83 1.80 6.55
CA GLY A 60 1.66 0.93 6.38
C GLY A 60 0.37 1.50 6.97
N VAL A 61 0.41 2.02 8.20
CA VAL A 61 -0.75 2.68 8.84
C VAL A 61 -1.18 3.93 8.06
N THR A 62 -0.22 4.70 7.54
CA THR A 62 -0.49 5.89 6.73
C THR A 62 -1.17 5.50 5.40
N ILE A 63 -0.70 4.44 4.74
CA ILE A 63 -1.33 3.91 3.53
C ILE A 63 -2.73 3.39 3.84
N LEU A 64 -2.94 2.68 4.95
CA LEU A 64 -4.25 2.18 5.34
C LEU A 64 -5.26 3.32 5.53
N ALA A 65 -4.87 4.37 6.27
CA ALA A 65 -5.71 5.55 6.44
C ALA A 65 -5.98 6.26 5.09
N GLY A 66 -4.95 6.42 4.26
CA GLY A 66 -5.07 6.99 2.93
C GLY A 66 -5.97 6.17 2.00
N ALA A 67 -5.92 4.83 2.07
CA ALA A 67 -6.75 3.93 1.28
C ALA A 67 -8.23 4.06 1.63
N VAL A 68 -8.56 4.21 2.93
CA VAL A 68 -9.93 4.52 3.37
C VAL A 68 -10.41 5.83 2.77
N ILE A 69 -9.57 6.87 2.79
CA ILE A 69 -9.88 8.17 2.17
C ILE A 69 -10.06 8.02 0.66
N HIS A 70 -9.18 7.28 -0.02
CA HIS A 70 -9.28 7.01 -1.46
C HIS A 70 -10.61 6.34 -1.81
N VAL A 71 -10.98 5.26 -1.12
CA VAL A 71 -12.25 4.57 -1.34
C VAL A 71 -13.44 5.51 -1.09
N ALA A 72 -13.39 6.32 -0.02
CA ALA A 72 -14.44 7.30 0.28
C ALA A 72 -14.57 8.36 -0.83
N LEU A 73 -13.45 8.87 -1.37
CA LEU A 73 -13.45 9.83 -2.47
C LEU A 73 -14.00 9.23 -3.78
N HIS A 74 -13.81 7.93 -3.97
CA HIS A 74 -14.25 7.17 -5.13
C HIS A 74 -15.60 6.46 -4.94
N TRP A 75 -16.27 6.63 -3.80
CA TRP A 75 -17.49 5.91 -3.43
C TRP A 75 -18.61 5.95 -4.48
N ARG A 76 -18.81 7.11 -5.12
CA ARG A 76 -19.82 7.25 -6.20
C ARG A 76 -19.50 6.37 -7.41
N TRP A 77 -18.23 6.21 -7.75
CA TRP A 77 -17.82 5.33 -8.84
C TRP A 77 -18.05 3.87 -8.45
N VAL A 78 -17.72 3.49 -7.21
CA VAL A 78 -17.93 2.13 -6.69
C VAL A 78 -19.40 1.72 -6.78
N THR A 79 -20.32 2.57 -6.28
CA THR A 79 -21.75 2.25 -6.29
C THR A 79 -22.34 2.23 -7.70
N CYS A 80 -21.94 3.15 -8.57
CA CYS A 80 -22.37 3.15 -9.98
C CYS A 80 -21.86 1.91 -10.74
N LEU A 81 -20.62 1.48 -10.48
CA LEU A 81 -20.02 0.34 -11.17
C LEU A 81 -20.59 -0.99 -10.67
N ALA A 82 -20.86 -1.12 -9.37
CA ALA A 82 -21.54 -2.28 -8.78
C ALA A 82 -22.95 -2.48 -9.38
N GLY A 83 -23.73 -1.40 -9.54
CA GLY A 83 -25.05 -1.48 -10.17
C GLY A 83 -25.02 -1.85 -11.65
N ARG A 84 -23.96 -1.44 -12.38
CA ARG A 84 -23.79 -1.74 -13.81
C ARG A 84 -23.17 -3.11 -14.09
N PHE A 85 -22.57 -3.75 -13.09
CA PHE A 85 -22.00 -5.09 -13.25
C PHE A 85 -23.08 -6.11 -13.69
N PHE A 86 -24.31 -5.91 -13.22
CA PHE A 86 -25.48 -6.71 -13.60
C PHE A 86 -26.15 -6.29 -14.91
N SER A 87 -25.72 -5.20 -15.56
CA SER A 87 -26.42 -4.60 -16.71
C SER A 87 -25.62 -4.66 -18.03
N GLY A 88 -24.72 -5.63 -18.21
CA GLY A 88 -24.03 -5.89 -19.49
C GLY A 88 -22.90 -4.90 -19.82
N THR A 89 -21.85 -4.87 -19.02
CA THR A 89 -20.67 -4.00 -19.22
C THR A 89 -19.62 -4.62 -20.15
N SER A 90 -18.76 -3.78 -20.76
CA SER A 90 -17.67 -4.23 -21.63
C SER A 90 -16.67 -5.12 -20.87
N ALA A 91 -16.03 -6.05 -21.59
CA ALA A 91 -15.04 -6.97 -21.01
C ALA A 91 -13.92 -6.23 -20.27
N GLN A 92 -13.47 -5.09 -20.79
CA GLN A 92 -12.45 -4.24 -20.15
C GLN A 92 -12.93 -3.66 -18.81
N ALA A 93 -14.19 -3.20 -18.73
CA ALA A 93 -14.75 -2.69 -17.48
C ALA A 93 -14.88 -3.79 -16.42
N ARG A 94 -15.25 -5.01 -16.84
CA ARG A 94 -15.31 -6.18 -15.96
C ARG A 94 -13.93 -6.59 -15.45
N LEU A 95 -12.91 -6.55 -16.32
CA LEU A 95 -11.53 -6.85 -15.94
C LEU A 95 -10.98 -5.83 -14.93
N ASN A 96 -11.17 -4.53 -15.19
CA ASN A 96 -10.74 -3.48 -14.27
C ASN A 96 -11.44 -3.63 -12.90
N PHE A 97 -12.75 -3.87 -12.91
CA PHE A 97 -13.49 -4.09 -11.66
C PHE A 97 -13.01 -5.33 -10.90
N GLY A 98 -12.77 -6.44 -11.60
CA GLY A 98 -12.24 -7.66 -10.99
C GLY A 98 -10.86 -7.43 -10.39
N LEU A 99 -9.97 -6.76 -11.12
CA LEU A 99 -8.63 -6.41 -10.66
C LEU A 99 -8.68 -5.51 -9.41
N ASP A 100 -9.48 -4.44 -9.44
CA ASP A 100 -9.62 -3.50 -8.33
C ASP A 100 -10.24 -4.16 -7.09
N SER A 101 -11.23 -5.05 -7.29
CA SER A 101 -11.85 -5.83 -6.21
C SER A 101 -10.87 -6.79 -5.57
N LEU A 102 -10.10 -7.53 -6.38
CA LEU A 102 -9.06 -8.41 -5.87
C LEU A 102 -7.97 -7.60 -5.15
N LEU A 103 -7.60 -6.42 -5.68
CA LEU A 103 -6.58 -5.56 -5.08
C LEU A 103 -7.02 -5.06 -3.71
N LEU A 104 -8.31 -4.69 -3.57
CA LEU A 104 -8.90 -4.34 -2.28
C LEU A 104 -8.81 -5.51 -1.29
N VAL A 105 -9.16 -6.73 -1.70
CA VAL A 105 -9.08 -7.93 -0.85
C VAL A 105 -7.63 -8.21 -0.43
N ALA A 106 -6.69 -8.22 -1.37
CA ALA A 106 -5.28 -8.46 -1.08
C ALA A 106 -4.69 -7.38 -0.15
N PHE A 107 -5.07 -6.12 -0.36
CA PHE A 107 -4.72 -4.99 0.50
C PHE A 107 -5.28 -5.16 1.92
N SER A 108 -6.53 -5.58 2.07
CA SER A 108 -7.12 -5.87 3.37
C SER A 108 -6.41 -7.00 4.09
N LEU A 109 -6.08 -8.09 3.40
CA LEU A 109 -5.33 -9.23 3.97
C LEU A 109 -3.93 -8.82 4.43
N THR A 110 -3.22 -8.04 3.61
CA THR A 110 -1.88 -7.55 3.93
C THR A 110 -1.91 -6.57 5.10
N SER A 111 -2.87 -5.64 5.11
CA SER A 111 -3.03 -4.67 6.20
C SER A 111 -3.41 -5.37 7.51
N LEU A 112 -4.34 -6.33 7.47
CA LEU A 112 -4.77 -7.09 8.64
C LEU A 112 -3.62 -7.90 9.23
N SER A 113 -2.94 -8.70 8.40
CA SER A 113 -1.78 -9.49 8.85
C SER A 113 -0.66 -8.58 9.40
N GLY A 114 -0.39 -7.44 8.77
CA GLY A 114 0.58 -6.45 9.25
C GLY A 114 0.21 -5.87 10.62
N LEU A 115 -1.05 -5.48 10.81
CA LEU A 115 -1.57 -4.99 12.10
C LEU A 115 -1.54 -6.08 13.17
N VAL A 116 -1.87 -7.33 12.84
CA VAL A 116 -1.77 -8.46 13.78
C VAL A 116 -0.33 -8.67 14.21
N ILE A 117 0.63 -8.68 13.28
CA ILE A 117 2.05 -8.82 13.59
C ILE A 117 2.54 -7.67 14.48
N TRP A 118 2.09 -6.44 14.24
CA TRP A 118 2.56 -5.26 14.96
C TRP A 118 1.90 -5.07 16.33
N LEU A 119 0.56 -5.16 16.41
CA LEU A 119 -0.24 -4.84 17.61
C LEU A 119 -0.52 -6.05 18.51
N VAL A 120 -0.71 -7.24 17.93
CA VAL A 120 -1.20 -8.41 18.69
C VAL A 120 -0.07 -9.37 19.02
N LEU A 121 0.75 -9.72 18.03
CA LEU A 121 1.86 -10.67 18.18
C LEU A 121 3.19 -9.99 18.47
N GLY A 122 3.17 -8.67 18.69
CA GLY A 122 4.29 -7.80 19.05
C GLY A 122 5.33 -7.58 17.95
N GLY A 123 5.67 -6.30 17.73
CA GLY A 123 6.70 -5.83 16.79
C GLY A 123 8.14 -6.24 17.12
N GLY A 124 8.41 -6.87 18.28
CA GLY A 124 9.73 -7.32 18.74
C GLY A 124 9.87 -8.85 18.93
N GLY A 125 11.10 -9.39 18.81
CA GLY A 125 11.48 -10.80 19.15
C GLY A 125 11.41 -11.19 20.65
N TYR A 126 12.17 -12.18 21.19
CA TYR A 126 12.29 -12.49 22.67
C TYR A 126 13.72 -12.24 23.32
N ARG A 127 13.79 -11.55 24.50
CA ARG A 127 14.89 -10.77 25.16
C ARG A 127 15.90 -9.89 24.36
N GLY A 128 15.44 -9.00 23.49
CA GLY A 128 16.19 -8.47 22.33
C GLY A 128 15.22 -8.42 21.15
N GLY A 129 14.14 -7.68 21.37
CA GLY A 129 12.77 -8.18 21.25
C GLY A 129 12.46 -8.99 22.48
N ARG A 130 11.57 -8.69 23.43
CA ARG A 130 11.35 -9.47 24.67
C ARG A 130 9.88 -9.73 24.86
N ASN A 131 9.28 -10.34 23.85
CA ASN A 131 7.85 -10.33 23.62
C ASN A 131 7.16 -11.58 24.22
N PRO A 132 6.43 -11.46 25.34
CA PRO A 132 5.66 -12.58 25.91
C PRO A 132 4.70 -13.20 24.91
N ALA A 133 4.22 -12.42 23.93
CA ALA A 133 3.35 -12.86 22.85
C ALA A 133 4.11 -13.46 21.65
N TYR A 134 5.43 -13.64 21.70
CA TYR A 134 6.19 -14.28 20.62
C TYR A 134 5.72 -15.72 20.37
N HIS A 135 5.30 -16.42 21.43
CA HIS A 135 4.68 -17.74 21.38
C HIS A 135 3.14 -17.67 21.31
N ALA A 136 2.55 -16.47 21.26
CA ALA A 136 1.12 -16.35 21.11
C ALA A 136 0.72 -16.81 19.71
N ALA A 137 -0.30 -17.65 19.65
CA ALA A 137 -1.00 -17.97 18.42
C ALA A 137 -2.30 -17.18 18.38
N LEU A 138 -2.59 -16.56 17.24
CA LEU A 138 -3.88 -15.96 16.97
C LEU A 138 -4.59 -16.82 15.92
N PHE A 139 -5.82 -17.26 16.23
CA PHE A 139 -6.58 -18.21 15.41
C PHE A 139 -5.82 -19.53 15.11
N GLY A 140 -4.96 -19.97 16.02
CA GLY A 140 -4.13 -21.17 15.84
C GLY A 140 -2.87 -20.96 14.98
N PHE A 141 -2.67 -19.75 14.43
CA PHE A 141 -1.50 -19.40 13.63
C PHE A 141 -0.45 -18.68 14.46
N THR A 142 0.80 -19.10 14.31
CA THR A 142 1.97 -18.52 14.97
C THR A 142 2.43 -17.27 14.25
N ARG A 143 3.27 -16.46 14.92
CA ARG A 143 3.81 -15.23 14.33
C ARG A 143 4.51 -15.45 12.96
N PRO A 144 5.34 -16.48 12.76
CA PRO A 144 5.87 -16.82 11.43
C PRO A 144 4.78 -17.00 10.37
N ASP A 145 3.70 -17.72 10.67
CA ASP A 145 2.60 -17.94 9.72
C ASP A 145 1.97 -16.60 9.29
N TRP A 146 1.75 -15.68 10.24
CA TRP A 146 1.26 -14.35 9.94
C TRP A 146 2.23 -13.54 9.08
N VAL A 147 3.55 -13.65 9.34
CA VAL A 147 4.59 -13.02 8.51
C VAL A 147 4.56 -13.57 7.09
N ASP A 148 4.39 -14.88 6.93
CA ASP A 148 4.27 -15.51 5.62
C ASP A 148 3.01 -15.05 4.88
N PHE A 149 1.86 -15.00 5.57
CA PHE A 149 0.62 -14.45 4.99
C PHE A 149 0.81 -13.00 4.53
N HIS A 150 1.44 -12.17 5.35
CA HIS A 150 1.74 -10.79 4.99
C HIS A 150 2.68 -10.71 3.77
N GLY A 151 3.71 -11.55 3.72
CA GLY A 151 4.66 -11.62 2.61
C GLY A 151 4.01 -12.03 1.30
N TRP A 152 3.29 -13.16 1.29
CA TRP A 152 2.61 -13.65 0.10
C TRP A 152 1.51 -12.72 -0.40
N ALA A 153 0.72 -12.14 0.52
CA ALA A 153 -0.29 -11.15 0.15
C ALA A 153 0.36 -9.86 -0.41
N SER A 154 1.50 -9.43 0.14
CA SER A 154 2.25 -8.28 -0.39
C SER A 154 2.79 -8.52 -1.79
N LEU A 155 3.28 -9.74 -2.09
CA LEU A 155 3.71 -10.11 -3.45
C LEU A 155 2.55 -10.11 -4.44
N ALA A 156 1.36 -10.56 -4.02
CA ALA A 156 0.15 -10.47 -4.83
C ALA A 156 -0.21 -9.01 -5.12
N ILE A 157 -0.19 -8.13 -4.11
CA ILE A 157 -0.45 -6.69 -4.32
C ILE A 157 0.58 -6.09 -5.27
N LEU A 158 1.87 -6.40 -5.14
CA LEU A 158 2.90 -5.91 -6.07
C LEU A 158 2.55 -6.26 -7.52
N LEU A 159 2.22 -7.52 -7.79
CA LEU A 159 1.83 -7.96 -9.13
C LEU A 159 0.58 -7.20 -9.62
N MET A 160 -0.44 -7.09 -8.78
CA MET A 160 -1.72 -6.51 -9.15
C MET A 160 -1.68 -4.99 -9.33
N VAL A 161 -0.94 -4.27 -8.48
CA VAL A 161 -0.68 -2.83 -8.63
C VAL A 161 0.11 -2.58 -9.91
N SER A 162 1.08 -3.44 -10.25
CA SER A 162 1.85 -3.32 -11.49
C SER A 162 0.93 -3.44 -12.72
N ILE A 163 0.03 -4.43 -12.72
CA ILE A 163 -0.98 -4.59 -13.78
C ILE A 163 -1.94 -3.39 -13.82
N HIS A 164 -2.44 -2.96 -12.65
CA HIS A 164 -3.35 -1.81 -12.55
C HIS A 164 -2.71 -0.54 -13.13
N VAL A 165 -1.48 -0.22 -12.72
CA VAL A 165 -0.74 0.94 -13.26
C VAL A 165 -0.50 0.80 -14.76
N ALA A 166 -0.16 -0.39 -15.25
CA ALA A 166 0.03 -0.62 -16.69
C ALA A 166 -1.25 -0.37 -17.49
N LEU A 167 -2.40 -0.84 -17.02
CA LEU A 167 -3.71 -0.61 -17.65
C LEU A 167 -4.08 0.88 -17.68
N HIS A 168 -3.68 1.63 -16.65
CA HIS A 168 -3.98 3.05 -16.51
C HIS A 168 -2.87 3.99 -17.03
N TRP A 169 -1.76 3.46 -17.54
CA TRP A 169 -0.56 4.23 -17.90
C TRP A 169 -0.82 5.40 -18.84
N ARG A 170 -1.60 5.17 -19.91
CA ARG A 170 -1.94 6.23 -20.89
C ARG A 170 -2.67 7.40 -20.23
N TRP A 171 -3.57 7.11 -19.30
CA TRP A 171 -4.31 8.13 -18.57
C TRP A 171 -3.40 8.92 -17.63
N ILE A 172 -2.50 8.23 -16.90
CA ILE A 172 -1.54 8.86 -15.97
C ILE A 172 -0.65 9.86 -16.71
N VAL A 173 -0.06 9.47 -17.85
CA VAL A 173 0.80 10.36 -18.66
C VAL A 173 0.03 11.59 -19.15
N CYS A 174 -1.22 11.40 -19.61
CA CYS A 174 -2.07 12.51 -20.03
C CYS A 174 -2.40 13.46 -18.86
N ALA A 175 -2.74 12.92 -17.68
CA ALA A 175 -3.05 13.69 -16.48
C ALA A 175 -1.84 14.52 -15.98
N LEU A 176 -0.64 13.92 -16.00
CA LEU A 176 0.61 14.59 -15.64
C LEU A 176 0.95 15.72 -16.62
N ARG A 177 0.85 15.47 -17.93
CA ARG A 177 1.08 16.50 -18.96
C ARG A 177 0.12 17.67 -18.83
N ASN A 178 -1.16 17.41 -18.58
CA ASN A 178 -2.16 18.46 -18.40
C ASN A 178 -1.91 19.28 -17.13
N SER A 179 -1.47 18.64 -16.05
CA SER A 179 -1.11 19.33 -14.81
C SER A 179 0.09 20.28 -14.98
N ALA A 180 1.12 19.85 -15.73
CA ALA A 180 2.29 20.67 -16.04
C ALA A 180 1.98 21.86 -16.97
N ARG A 181 1.05 21.70 -17.91
CA ARG A 181 0.59 22.81 -18.77
C ARG A 181 -0.14 23.89 -17.96
N MET A 182 -0.94 23.48 -16.98
CA MET A 182 -1.72 24.38 -16.13
C MET A 182 -0.85 25.23 -15.19
N SER A 183 0.23 24.67 -14.65
CA SER A 183 1.18 25.42 -13.83
C SER A 183 1.96 26.44 -14.66
N ARG A 184 2.39 26.09 -15.88
CA ARG A 184 3.08 27.01 -16.80
C ARG A 184 2.20 28.17 -17.25
N GLY A 185 0.93 27.93 -17.57
CA GLY A 185 -0.01 29.00 -17.95
C GLY A 185 -0.29 30.01 -16.83
N LYS A 186 -0.33 29.54 -15.57
CA LYS A 186 -0.54 30.40 -14.40
C LYS A 186 0.65 31.31 -14.10
N VAL A 187 1.88 30.82 -14.32
CA VAL A 187 3.11 31.62 -14.16
C VAL A 187 3.18 32.74 -15.21
N LEU A 188 2.84 32.41 -16.47
CA LEU A 188 2.83 33.40 -17.56
C LEU A 188 1.77 34.49 -17.36
N SER A 189 0.61 34.15 -16.79
CA SER A 189 -0.46 35.12 -16.46
C SER A 189 -0.15 36.03 -15.27
N ILE A 190 0.77 35.66 -14.38
CA ILE A 190 1.19 36.49 -13.24
C ILE A 190 2.38 37.38 -13.63
N SER A 191 3.09 37.01 -14.70
CA SER A 191 4.29 37.72 -15.18
C SER A 191 3.99 38.70 -16.32
N ALA A 192 2.71 38.87 -16.69
CA ALA A 192 2.21 39.78 -17.72
C ALA A 192 1.23 40.76 -17.09
#